data_AF-A0A7Y2F0M7-F1
#
_entry.id   AF-A0A7Y2F0M7-F1
#
_cell.length_a   1.000
_cell.length_b   1.000
_cell.length_c   1.000
_cell.angle_alpha   90.00
_cell.angle_beta   90.00
_cell.angle_gamma   90.00
#
_symmetry.space_group_name_H-M   'P 1'
#
loop_
_entity.id
_entity.type
_entity.pdbx_description
1 polymer ?
#
loop_
_entity_poly.entity_id
_entity_poly.type
_entity_poly.pdbx_seq_one_letter_code
_entity_poly.pdbx_strand_id
1 'polypeptide(L)'
;MIRLLGAAFTTAADGDQLDDVHRAAVSARLGISADWALAMQVHGASAAIATSPGPAGAVDGLVTTEPDLPIAVRTADCAGVVLHGHGSVGVAHAGWRGAAAGIVPAVVEEMAVLGAPPLRGVIGPHIGPCC
;
A
#
# COMPACT_ATOMS: atom_id res chain seq x y z
N MET A 1 -15.98 -0.01 1.15
CA MET A 1 -14.77 -0.59 0.52
C MET A 1 -14.93 -0.63 -0.99
N ILE A 2 -13.90 -0.20 -1.72
CA ILE A 2 -13.81 -0.27 -3.20
C ILE A 2 -12.76 -1.32 -3.56
N ARG A 3 -13.02 -2.17 -4.56
CA ARG A 3 -12.04 -3.14 -5.09
C ARG A 3 -11.72 -2.81 -6.54
N LEU A 4 -10.44 -2.80 -6.89
CA LEU A 4 -10.00 -2.59 -8.26
C LEU A 4 -8.66 -3.28 -8.51
N LEU A 5 -8.59 -4.14 -9.52
CA LEU A 5 -7.35 -4.78 -9.98
C LEU A 5 -6.55 -5.53 -8.89
N GLY A 6 -7.21 -6.13 -7.89
CA GLY A 6 -6.52 -6.80 -6.77
C GLY A 6 -6.16 -5.87 -5.61
N ALA A 7 -6.38 -4.56 -5.75
CA ALA A 7 -6.35 -3.59 -4.65
C ALA A 7 -7.70 -3.51 -3.94
N ALA A 8 -7.66 -3.23 -2.63
CA ALA A 8 -8.82 -2.89 -1.83
C ALA A 8 -8.58 -1.55 -1.10
N PHE A 9 -9.55 -0.64 -1.21
CA PHE A 9 -9.56 0.63 -0.48
C PHE A 9 -10.64 0.56 0.61
N THR A 10 -10.20 0.58 1.86
CA THR A 10 -11.07 0.61 3.03
C THR A 10 -11.75 1.98 3.16
N THR A 11 -12.74 2.04 4.02
CA THR A 11 -13.51 3.24 4.37
C THR A 11 -13.47 3.44 5.87
N ALA A 12 -13.91 4.59 6.38
CA ALA A 12 -13.96 4.85 7.82
C ALA A 12 -14.75 3.79 8.61
N ALA A 13 -15.75 3.16 7.98
CA ALA A 13 -16.53 2.07 8.57
C ALA A 13 -15.72 0.78 8.84
N ASP A 14 -14.52 0.66 8.26
CA ASP A 14 -13.66 -0.50 8.43
C ASP A 14 -12.68 -0.35 9.62
N GLY A 15 -12.61 0.83 10.23
CA GLY A 15 -11.66 1.16 11.31
C GLY A 15 -10.31 1.63 10.79
N ASP A 16 -9.42 2.03 11.70
CA ASP A 16 -8.09 2.61 11.38
C ASP A 16 -7.03 1.57 11.00
N GLN A 17 -7.34 0.28 11.10
CA GLN A 17 -6.45 -0.85 10.81
C GLN A 17 -5.20 -0.93 11.70
N LEU A 18 -5.16 -0.23 12.83
CA LEU A 18 -4.02 -0.29 13.77
C LEU A 18 -4.01 -1.61 14.56
N ASP A 19 -5.18 -2.15 14.88
CA ASP A 19 -5.32 -3.43 15.57
C ASP A 19 -5.60 -4.61 14.62
N ASP A 20 -5.38 -5.81 15.15
CA ASP A 20 -5.54 -7.07 14.43
C ASP A 20 -7.02 -7.39 14.15
N VAL A 21 -7.95 -6.89 14.97
CA VAL A 21 -9.39 -7.19 14.86
C VAL A 21 -9.96 -6.58 13.59
N HIS A 22 -9.68 -5.31 13.32
CA HIS A 22 -10.14 -4.62 12.12
C HIS A 22 -9.50 -5.21 10.85
N ARG A 23 -8.19 -5.52 10.90
CA ARG A 23 -7.51 -6.17 9.78
C ARG A 23 -8.05 -7.56 9.50
N ALA A 24 -8.34 -8.36 10.52
CA ALA A 24 -8.94 -9.68 10.37
C ALA A 24 -10.33 -9.60 9.73
N ALA A 25 -11.16 -8.63 10.14
CA ALA A 25 -12.49 -8.43 9.56
C ALA A 25 -12.43 -8.03 8.07
N VAL A 26 -11.50 -7.13 7.71
CA VAL A 26 -11.25 -6.77 6.31
C VAL A 26 -10.75 -7.99 5.52
N SER A 27 -9.80 -8.74 6.07
CA SER A 27 -9.20 -9.91 5.42
C SER A 27 -10.23 -11.00 5.16
N ALA A 28 -11.09 -11.31 6.14
CA ALA A 28 -12.17 -12.28 5.99
C ALA A 28 -13.15 -11.90 4.87
N ARG A 29 -13.51 -10.61 4.76
CA ARG A 29 -14.38 -10.13 3.68
C ARG A 29 -13.69 -10.15 2.32
N LEU A 30 -12.38 -9.91 2.28
CA LEU A 30 -11.58 -9.94 1.06
C LEU A 30 -11.23 -11.36 0.60
N GLY A 31 -11.22 -12.34 1.51
CA GLY A 31 -10.74 -13.69 1.25
C GLY A 31 -9.22 -13.75 1.14
N ILE A 32 -8.50 -12.94 1.92
CA ILE A 32 -7.03 -12.88 1.96
C ILE A 32 -6.50 -13.20 3.35
N SER A 33 -5.19 -13.39 3.48
CA SER A 33 -4.53 -13.54 4.79
C SER A 33 -4.75 -12.32 5.69
N ALA A 34 -4.87 -12.54 7.00
CA ALA A 34 -4.87 -11.46 8.01
C ALA A 34 -3.46 -11.01 8.41
N ASP A 35 -2.44 -11.74 7.98
CA ASP A 35 -1.04 -11.47 8.29
C ASP A 35 -0.47 -10.48 7.27
N TRP A 36 -0.69 -9.19 7.51
CA TRP A 36 -0.30 -8.12 6.59
C TRP A 36 1.12 -7.61 6.88
N ALA A 37 1.83 -7.20 5.83
CA ALA A 37 2.99 -6.32 5.93
C ALA A 37 2.53 -4.86 5.93
N LEU A 38 3.05 -4.09 6.90
CA LEU A 38 2.58 -2.73 7.19
C LEU A 38 3.71 -1.71 7.08
N ALA A 39 3.48 -0.63 6.34
CA ALA A 39 4.39 0.50 6.29
C ALA A 39 4.29 1.31 7.60
N MET A 40 5.43 1.67 8.21
CA MET A 40 5.47 2.62 9.33
C MET A 40 5.69 4.03 8.78
N GLN A 41 4.63 4.59 8.21
CA GLN A 41 4.63 5.82 7.41
C GLN A 41 5.17 7.03 8.17
N VAL A 42 6.10 7.77 7.53
CA VAL A 42 6.75 8.98 8.05
C VAL A 42 6.62 10.19 7.12
N HIS A 43 5.77 10.09 6.09
CA HIS A 43 5.61 11.08 5.02
C HIS A 43 6.91 11.36 4.24
N GLY A 44 7.77 10.33 4.12
CA GLY A 44 9.00 10.34 3.34
C GLY A 44 8.82 9.77 1.93
N ALA A 45 9.95 9.44 1.30
CA ALA A 45 10.01 8.89 -0.06
C ALA A 45 10.77 7.55 -0.14
N SER A 46 10.91 6.85 0.98
CA SER A 46 11.53 5.53 1.03
C SER A 46 10.48 4.44 0.87
N ALA A 47 10.83 3.39 0.14
CA ALA A 47 10.05 2.16 0.00
C ALA A 47 10.89 0.96 0.48
N ALA A 48 10.22 -0.13 0.85
CA ALA A 48 10.88 -1.38 1.22
C ALA A 48 10.23 -2.59 0.54
N ILE A 49 11.03 -3.63 0.32
CA ILE A 49 10.54 -4.93 -0.11
C ILE A 49 10.06 -5.70 1.13
N ALA A 50 8.78 -6.04 1.15
CA ALA A 50 8.15 -6.84 2.19
C ALA A 50 8.17 -8.33 1.81
N THR A 51 8.78 -9.16 2.65
CA THR A 51 8.88 -10.62 2.48
C THR A 51 8.18 -11.40 3.59
N SER A 52 7.65 -10.71 4.61
CA SER A 52 6.93 -11.32 5.71
C SER A 52 5.92 -10.35 6.34
N PRO A 53 4.93 -10.87 7.09
CA PRO A 53 3.99 -10.04 7.84
C PRO A 53 4.64 -9.19 8.94
N GLY A 54 3.97 -8.10 9.31
CA GLY A 54 4.37 -7.19 10.38
C GLY A 54 4.91 -5.84 9.88
N PRO A 55 5.46 -5.02 10.78
CA PRO A 55 6.02 -3.72 10.43
C PRO A 55 7.25 -3.85 9.53
N ALA A 56 7.22 -3.20 8.36
CA ALA A 56 8.29 -3.27 7.35
C ALA A 56 9.20 -2.02 7.36
N GLY A 57 9.41 -1.42 8.54
CA GLY A 57 10.29 -0.27 8.73
C GLY A 57 9.62 1.10 8.52
N ALA A 58 10.39 2.16 8.80
CA ALA A 58 9.98 3.56 8.66
C ALA A 58 10.00 4.01 7.19
N VAL A 59 9.00 3.57 6.44
CA VAL A 59 8.86 3.78 4.99
C VAL A 59 7.43 4.19 4.66
N ASP A 60 7.27 4.80 3.49
CA ASP A 60 5.97 5.23 2.97
C ASP A 60 5.54 4.42 1.74
N GLY A 61 6.33 3.41 1.35
CA GLY A 61 6.00 2.50 0.28
C GLY A 61 6.42 1.07 0.59
N LEU A 62 5.67 0.11 0.08
CA LEU A 62 6.00 -1.31 0.16
C LEU A 62 5.88 -1.96 -1.21
N VAL A 63 6.70 -2.98 -1.44
CA VAL A 63 6.63 -3.83 -2.62
C VAL A 63 6.71 -5.29 -2.18
N THR A 64 6.00 -6.18 -2.86
CA THR A 64 6.20 -7.62 -2.67
C THR A 64 5.97 -8.41 -3.95
N THR A 65 6.61 -9.57 -4.02
CA THR A 65 6.32 -10.68 -4.95
C THR A 65 5.85 -11.92 -4.21
N GLU A 66 5.73 -11.87 -2.88
CA GLU A 66 5.30 -13.00 -2.08
C GLU A 66 3.82 -13.28 -2.34
N PRO A 67 3.45 -14.51 -2.76
CA PRO A 67 2.05 -14.88 -2.86
C PRO A 67 1.40 -14.84 -1.47
N ASP A 68 0.13 -14.48 -1.42
CA ASP A 68 -0.68 -14.44 -0.19
C ASP A 68 -0.17 -13.52 0.94
N LEU A 69 0.74 -12.58 0.65
CA LEU A 69 1.19 -11.53 1.57
C LEU A 69 0.54 -10.17 1.22
N PRO A 70 -0.50 -9.72 1.96
CA PRO A 70 -1.05 -8.39 1.77
C PRO A 70 -0.07 -7.32 2.26
N ILE A 71 0.24 -6.34 1.41
CA ILE A 71 0.95 -5.12 1.80
C ILE A 71 -0.05 -3.98 1.96
N ALA A 72 0.15 -3.13 2.97
CA ALA A 72 -0.76 -2.02 3.23
C ALA A 72 -0.06 -0.72 3.65
N VAL A 73 -0.66 0.38 3.20
CA VAL A 73 -0.46 1.74 3.70
C VAL A 73 -1.80 2.27 4.19
N ARG A 74 -1.79 3.17 5.16
CA ARG A 74 -2.98 3.81 5.70
C ARG A 74 -3.10 5.23 5.18
N THR A 75 -4.32 5.68 4.92
CA THR A 75 -4.58 7.02 4.41
C THR A 75 -5.76 7.66 5.12
N ALA A 76 -5.64 8.94 5.41
CA ALA A 76 -6.75 9.86 5.62
C ALA A 76 -6.30 11.15 4.93
N ASP A 77 -7.03 11.56 3.89
CA ASP A 77 -6.69 12.65 2.95
C ASP A 77 -5.52 12.40 1.99
N CYS A 78 -4.41 11.82 2.46
CA CYS A 78 -3.27 11.49 1.58
C CYS A 78 -3.64 10.44 0.52
N ALA A 79 -2.99 10.49 -0.64
CA ALA A 79 -3.26 9.54 -1.72
C ALA A 79 -2.62 8.16 -1.46
N GLY A 80 -3.43 7.11 -1.53
CA GLY A 80 -2.93 5.73 -1.60
C GLY A 80 -2.74 5.32 -3.05
N VAL A 81 -1.52 5.00 -3.46
CA VAL A 81 -1.21 4.54 -4.82
C VAL A 81 -0.94 3.05 -4.79
N VAL A 82 -1.54 2.29 -5.70
CA VAL A 82 -1.26 0.86 -5.88
C VAL A 82 -0.72 0.64 -7.27
N LEU A 83 0.40 -0.06 -7.38
CA LEU A 83 1.09 -0.41 -8.61
C LEU A 83 1.07 -1.92 -8.79
N HIS A 84 0.80 -2.41 -9.99
CA HIS A 84 0.78 -3.84 -10.31
C HIS A 84 1.74 -4.14 -11.46
N GLY A 85 2.64 -5.09 -11.22
CA GLY A 85 3.55 -5.67 -12.21
C GLY A 85 3.19 -7.11 -12.56
N HIS A 86 4.12 -7.82 -13.21
CA HIS A 86 4.00 -9.25 -13.47
C HIS A 86 4.36 -10.04 -12.20
N GLY A 87 3.37 -10.41 -11.40
CA GLY A 87 3.58 -11.16 -10.15
C GLY A 87 4.12 -10.32 -8.99
N SER A 88 4.15 -8.99 -9.15
CA SER A 88 4.51 -8.04 -8.11
C SER A 88 3.39 -7.04 -7.86
N VAL A 89 3.32 -6.55 -6.62
CA VAL A 89 2.45 -5.44 -6.22
C VAL A 89 3.26 -4.45 -5.39
N GLY A 90 2.99 -3.17 -5.60
CA GLY A 90 3.54 -2.08 -4.80
C GLY A 90 2.41 -1.20 -4.26
N VAL A 91 2.58 -0.67 -3.06
CA VAL A 91 1.68 0.33 -2.47
C VAL A 91 2.49 1.52 -1.99
N ALA A 92 1.95 2.72 -2.12
CA ALA A 92 2.59 3.95 -1.68
C ALA A 92 1.59 4.86 -0.95
N HIS A 93 2.03 5.38 0.18
CA HIS A 93 1.43 6.52 0.86
C HIS A 93 2.01 7.81 0.29
N ALA A 94 1.25 8.46 -0.59
CA ALA A 94 1.62 9.68 -1.26
C ALA A 94 0.95 10.89 -0.59
N GLY A 95 1.39 11.23 0.61
CA GLY A 95 1.18 12.57 1.17
C GLY A 95 2.00 13.62 0.40
N TRP A 96 1.68 14.91 0.55
CA TRP A 96 2.29 15.97 -0.28
C TRP A 96 3.83 15.96 -0.26
N ARG A 97 4.44 15.70 0.92
CA ARG A 97 5.91 15.62 1.09
C ARG A 97 6.50 14.45 0.32
N GLY A 98 5.97 13.25 0.55
CA GLY A 98 6.43 12.03 -0.12
C GLY A 98 6.21 12.09 -1.63
N ALA A 99 5.07 12.61 -2.07
CA ALA A 99 4.76 12.81 -3.49
C ALA A 99 5.77 13.75 -4.15
N ALA A 100 6.06 14.91 -3.55
CA ALA A 100 7.05 15.85 -4.05
C ALA A 100 8.49 15.29 -4.03
N ALA A 101 8.80 14.46 -3.03
CA ALA A 101 10.10 13.83 -2.87
C ALA A 101 10.28 12.53 -3.70
N GLY A 102 9.24 12.04 -4.39
CA GLY A 102 9.35 10.91 -5.31
C GLY A 102 9.01 9.54 -4.73
N ILE A 103 8.07 9.42 -3.79
CA ILE A 103 7.67 8.12 -3.22
C ILE A 103 7.17 7.10 -4.27
N VAL A 104 6.40 7.55 -5.27
CA VAL A 104 5.90 6.65 -6.33
C VAL A 104 7.07 6.13 -7.19
N PRO A 105 7.98 6.99 -7.71
CA PRO A 105 9.24 6.53 -8.31
C PRO A 105 10.01 5.53 -7.43
N ALA A 106 10.14 5.76 -6.13
CA ALA A 106 10.85 4.84 -5.23
C ALA A 106 10.19 3.44 -5.21
N VAL A 107 8.85 3.36 -5.18
CA VAL A 107 8.14 2.06 -5.29
C VAL A 107 8.37 1.41 -6.66
N VAL A 108 8.39 2.18 -7.75
CA VAL A 108 8.70 1.67 -9.10
C VAL A 108 10.11 1.08 -9.17
N GLU A 109 11.08 1.75 -8.55
CA GLU A 109 12.48 1.30 -8.48
C GLU A 109 12.61 -0.02 -7.72
N GLU A 110 11.99 -0.14 -6.54
CA GLU A 110 11.98 -1.39 -5.77
C GLU A 110 11.29 -2.54 -6.52
N MET A 111 10.18 -2.27 -7.23
CA MET A 111 9.55 -3.25 -8.12
C MET A 111 10.48 -3.69 -9.27
N ALA A 112 11.26 -2.76 -9.82
CA ALA A 112 12.22 -3.06 -10.88
C ALA A 112 13.41 -3.88 -10.36
N VAL A 113 13.87 -3.65 -9.12
CA VAL A 113 14.91 -4.46 -8.45
C VAL A 113 14.47 -5.92 -8.34
N LEU A 114 13.18 -6.19 -8.12
CA LEU A 114 12.62 -7.53 -8.13
C LEU A 114 12.45 -8.13 -9.54
N GLY A 115 12.86 -7.42 -10.59
CA GLY A 115 12.70 -7.84 -11.98
C GLY A 115 11.26 -7.80 -12.49
N ALA A 116 10.35 -7.18 -11.72
CA ALA A 116 8.92 -7.17 -12.00
C ALA A 116 8.39 -5.72 -11.94
N PRO A 117 8.79 -4.85 -12.90
CA PRO A 117 8.38 -3.45 -12.91
C PRO A 117 6.85 -3.32 -13.07
N PRO A 118 6.28 -2.19 -12.62
CA PRO A 118 4.83 -1.98 -12.70
C PRO A 118 4.36 -1.76 -14.14
N LEU A 119 3.19 -2.31 -14.46
CA LEU A 119 2.50 -2.19 -15.74
C LEU A 119 1.33 -1.21 -15.68
N ARG A 120 0.75 -1.06 -14.49
CA ARG A 120 -0.43 -0.23 -14.25
C ARG A 120 -0.45 0.26 -12.81
N GLY A 121 -1.11 1.40 -12.62
CA GLY A 121 -1.33 2.00 -11.31
C GLY A 121 -2.77 2.42 -11.10
N VAL A 122 -3.18 2.48 -9.84
CA VAL A 122 -4.46 3.02 -9.39
C VAL A 122 -4.16 4.02 -8.28
N ILE A 123 -4.78 5.19 -8.35
CA ILE A 123 -4.81 6.17 -7.26
C ILE A 123 -6.15 6.01 -6.54
N GLY A 124 -6.08 5.72 -5.23
CA GLY A 124 -7.25 5.53 -4.37
C GLY A 124 -7.96 6.83 -4.01
N PRO A 125 -9.07 6.73 -3.24
CA PRO A 125 -9.73 7.90 -2.66
C PRO A 125 -8.77 8.74 -1.82
N HIS A 126 -8.82 10.05 -2.02
CA HIS A 126 -7.98 11.03 -1.34
C HIS A 126 -8.67 12.40 -1.36
N ILE A 127 -8.11 13.37 -0.64
CA ILE A 127 -8.62 14.73 -0.68
C ILE A 127 -8.45 15.30 -2.10
N GLY A 128 -9.55 15.81 -2.67
CA GLY A 128 -9.56 16.35 -4.02
C GLY A 128 -9.20 17.84 -4.03
N PRO A 129 -9.00 18.46 -5.21
CA PRO A 129 -8.64 19.88 -5.31
C PRO A 129 -9.70 20.85 -4.77
N CYS A 130 -10.88 20.37 -4.39
CA CYS A 130 -11.98 21.17 -3.84
C CYS A 130 -11.97 21.25 -2.30
N CYS A 131 -11.11 20.52 -1.61
CA CYS A 131 -10.98 20.50 -0.16
C CYS A 131 -9.51 20.36 0.27
#